data_AF-A0AAJ4ZK93-F1
#
_entry.id   AF-A0AAJ4ZK93-F1
#
_cell.length_a   1.000
_cell.length_b   1.000
_cell.length_c   1.000
_cell.angle_alpha   90.00
_cell.angle_beta   90.00
_cell.angle_gamma   90.00
#
_symmetry.space_group_name_H-M   'P 1'
#
loop_
_entity.id
_entity.type
_entity.pdbx_description
1 polymer ?
#
loop_
_entity_poly.entity_id
_entity_poly.type
_entity_poly.pdbx_seq_one_letter_code
_entity_poly.pdbx_strand_id
1 'polypeptide(L)'
;MNNRLIAERLREERKRLGLTQERFGAEGGVGKLAQLNYEKGERSPDAAYLSAVALLGVDVSYVLTGERVRVAMTPDEAAFLAAYRALDARGKAAAIGAVAGLSVPPHSGGAGHQSQVVVGGSYNVQVGTVRKQNESRVPKKENRRAQQREDK
;
A
#
# COMPACT_ATOMS: atom_id res chain seq x y z
N MET A 1 -29.93 -2.37 -5.50
CA MET A 1 -28.91 -3.32 -6.00
C MET A 1 -29.58 -4.65 -6.28
N ASN A 2 -29.44 -5.20 -7.48
CA ASN A 2 -30.06 -6.48 -7.84
C ASN A 2 -29.23 -7.65 -7.27
N ASN A 3 -29.74 -8.30 -6.21
CA ASN A 3 -29.07 -9.44 -5.57
C ASN A 3 -28.80 -10.62 -6.54
N ARG A 4 -29.65 -10.76 -7.56
CA ARG A 4 -29.50 -11.77 -8.63
C ARG A 4 -28.17 -11.64 -9.39
N LEU A 5 -27.69 -10.41 -9.61
CA LEU A 5 -26.42 -10.16 -10.30
C LEU A 5 -25.21 -10.46 -9.39
N ILE A 6 -25.35 -10.25 -8.08
CA ILE A 6 -24.30 -10.60 -7.09
C ILE A 6 -24.14 -12.12 -7.03
N ALA A 7 -25.26 -12.85 -6.99
CA ALA A 7 -25.28 -14.31 -6.97
C ALA A 7 -24.55 -14.93 -8.17
N GLU A 8 -24.83 -14.43 -9.37
CA GLU A 8 -24.20 -14.87 -10.61
C GLU A 8 -22.69 -14.61 -10.59
N ARG A 9 -22.27 -13.40 -10.22
CA ARG A 9 -20.84 -13.03 -10.19
C ARG A 9 -20.06 -13.75 -9.11
N LEU A 10 -20.67 -14.02 -7.96
CA LEU A 10 -20.05 -14.85 -6.92
C LEU A 10 -19.82 -16.28 -7.44
N ARG A 11 -20.80 -16.84 -8.15
CA ARG A 11 -20.67 -18.16 -8.79
C ARG A 11 -19.58 -18.17 -9.86
N GLU A 12 -19.48 -17.12 -10.66
CA GLU A 12 -18.42 -16.98 -11.67
C GLU A 12 -17.03 -16.96 -11.04
N GLU A 13 -16.83 -16.17 -9.98
CA GLU A 13 -15.54 -16.10 -9.28
C GLU A 13 -15.15 -17.44 -8.67
N ARG A 14 -16.10 -18.15 -8.03
CA ARG A 14 -15.85 -19.51 -7.56
C ARG A 14 -15.41 -20.44 -8.69
N LYS A 15 -16.12 -20.40 -9.83
CA LYS A 15 -15.79 -21.23 -11.00
C LYS A 15 -14.43 -20.86 -11.59
N ARG A 16 -14.08 -19.58 -11.63
CA ARG A 16 -12.77 -19.09 -12.08
C ARG A 16 -11.63 -19.66 -11.23
N LEU A 17 -11.86 -19.81 -9.93
CA LEU A 17 -10.91 -20.42 -8.98
C LEU A 17 -10.94 -21.97 -9.02
N GLY A 18 -11.82 -22.59 -9.80
CA GLY A 18 -11.93 -24.05 -9.89
C GLY A 18 -12.46 -24.72 -8.61
N LEU A 19 -13.16 -23.99 -7.74
CA LEU A 19 -13.61 -24.50 -6.44
C LEU A 19 -15.02 -25.08 -6.49
N THR A 20 -15.26 -26.14 -5.72
CA THR A 20 -16.62 -26.66 -5.46
C THR A 20 -17.38 -25.71 -4.54
N GLN A 21 -18.72 -25.75 -4.55
CA GLN A 21 -19.53 -24.94 -3.63
C GLN A 21 -19.26 -25.26 -2.16
N GLU A 22 -18.99 -26.53 -1.86
CA GLU A 22 -18.68 -26.98 -0.50
C GLU A 22 -17.37 -26.41 0.00
N ARG A 23 -16.30 -26.55 -0.80
CA ARG A 23 -15.00 -25.98 -0.45
C ARG A 23 -15.07 -24.46 -0.38
N PHE A 24 -15.69 -23.81 -1.36
CA PHE A 24 -15.78 -22.34 -1.38
C PHE A 24 -16.58 -21.78 -0.20
N GLY A 25 -17.71 -22.42 0.16
CA GLY A 25 -18.46 -22.08 1.36
C GLY A 25 -17.62 -22.26 2.63
N ALA A 26 -16.92 -23.39 2.77
CA ALA A 26 -16.10 -23.67 3.95
C ALA A 26 -14.99 -22.63 4.14
N GLU A 27 -14.32 -22.23 3.07
CA GLU A 27 -13.28 -21.17 3.09
C GLU A 27 -13.89 -19.79 3.43
N GLY A 28 -15.17 -19.57 3.08
CA GLY A 28 -15.95 -18.41 3.49
C GLY A 28 -16.57 -18.52 4.90
N GLY A 29 -16.28 -19.60 5.64
CA GLY A 29 -16.79 -19.83 7.00
C GLY A 29 -18.25 -20.28 7.05
N VAL A 30 -18.82 -20.76 5.95
CA VAL A 30 -20.24 -21.18 5.86
C VAL A 30 -20.39 -22.60 5.32
N GLY A 31 -21.54 -23.22 5.56
CA GLY A 31 -21.86 -24.52 4.98
C GLY A 31 -22.22 -24.45 3.49
N LYS A 32 -22.15 -25.60 2.81
CA LYS A 32 -22.54 -25.77 1.39
C LYS A 32 -23.95 -25.22 1.08
N LEU A 33 -24.91 -25.39 1.98
CA LEU A 33 -26.28 -24.89 1.80
C LEU A 33 -26.33 -23.36 1.76
N ALA A 34 -25.57 -22.68 2.63
CA ALA A 34 -25.49 -21.22 2.60
C ALA A 34 -24.89 -20.74 1.27
N GLN A 35 -23.82 -21.40 0.81
CA GLN A 35 -23.22 -21.09 -0.49
C GLN A 35 -24.19 -21.26 -1.65
N LEU A 36 -24.99 -22.32 -1.63
CA LEU A 36 -26.01 -22.58 -2.64
C LEU A 36 -27.08 -21.48 -2.64
N ASN A 37 -27.53 -21.03 -1.46
CA ASN A 37 -28.51 -19.96 -1.35
C ASN A 37 -27.96 -18.60 -1.80
N TYR A 38 -26.67 -18.34 -1.56
CA TYR A 38 -25.98 -17.18 -2.11
C TYR A 38 -25.93 -17.20 -3.64
N GLU A 39 -25.55 -18.33 -4.25
CA GLU A 39 -25.44 -18.46 -5.71
C GLU A 39 -26.79 -18.51 -6.44
N LYS A 40 -27.89 -18.77 -5.72
CA LYS A 40 -29.26 -18.64 -6.25
C LYS A 40 -29.84 -17.23 -6.06
N GLY A 41 -29.20 -16.39 -5.25
CA GLY A 41 -29.72 -15.07 -4.89
C GLY A 41 -30.86 -15.11 -3.86
N GLU A 42 -31.10 -16.26 -3.22
CA GLU A 42 -32.09 -16.43 -2.15
C GLU A 42 -31.64 -15.74 -0.86
N ARG A 43 -30.32 -15.59 -0.67
CA ARG A 43 -29.72 -14.86 0.44
C ARG A 43 -28.51 -14.07 -0.08
N SER A 44 -28.15 -12.98 0.58
CA SER A 44 -26.93 -12.24 0.27
C SER A 44 -25.78 -12.69 1.18
N PRO A 45 -24.54 -12.83 0.65
CA PRO A 45 -23.36 -12.97 1.48
C PRO A 45 -23.14 -11.69 2.30
N ASP A 46 -22.64 -11.84 3.52
CA ASP A 46 -22.27 -10.68 4.35
C ASP A 46 -20.82 -10.25 4.11
N ALA A 47 -20.43 -9.13 4.74
CA ALA A 47 -19.09 -8.60 4.59
C ALA A 47 -17.99 -9.52 5.17
N ALA A 48 -18.30 -10.32 6.19
CA ALA A 48 -17.33 -11.25 6.78
C ALA A 48 -17.03 -12.40 5.81
N TYR A 49 -18.07 -12.98 5.21
CA TYR A 49 -17.96 -13.96 4.13
C TYR A 49 -17.16 -13.40 2.96
N LEU A 50 -17.51 -12.19 2.48
CA LEU A 50 -16.82 -11.56 1.35
C LEU A 50 -15.35 -11.28 1.65
N SER A 51 -15.02 -10.88 2.87
CA SER A 51 -13.64 -10.66 3.31
C SER A 51 -12.85 -11.97 3.34
N ALA A 52 -13.45 -13.06 3.82
CA ALA A 52 -12.82 -14.37 3.85
C ALA A 52 -12.50 -14.88 2.43
N VAL A 53 -13.47 -14.81 1.51
CA VAL A 53 -13.24 -15.30 0.14
C VAL A 53 -12.33 -14.39 -0.68
N ALA A 54 -12.17 -13.12 -0.31
CA ALA A 54 -11.18 -12.22 -0.93
C ALA A 54 -9.74 -12.78 -0.78
N LEU A 55 -9.44 -13.43 0.35
CA LEU A 55 -8.13 -14.06 0.60
C LEU A 55 -7.86 -15.26 -0.33
N LEU A 56 -8.91 -15.85 -0.89
CA LEU A 56 -8.82 -16.90 -1.92
C LEU A 56 -8.57 -16.34 -3.32
N GLY A 57 -8.50 -15.01 -3.45
CA GLY A 57 -8.33 -14.32 -4.72
C GLY A 57 -9.65 -14.03 -5.45
N VAL A 58 -10.79 -14.04 -4.76
CA VAL A 58 -12.07 -13.54 -5.32
C VAL A 58 -11.99 -12.04 -5.53
N ASP A 59 -12.38 -11.57 -6.72
CA ASP A 59 -12.56 -10.14 -6.99
C ASP A 59 -13.89 -9.66 -6.37
N VAL A 60 -13.85 -9.25 -5.10
CA VAL A 60 -15.04 -8.76 -4.38
C VAL A 60 -15.61 -7.50 -5.02
N SER A 61 -14.77 -6.64 -5.60
CA SER A 61 -15.24 -5.46 -6.34
C SER A 61 -16.09 -5.88 -7.52
N TYR A 62 -15.64 -6.87 -8.30
CA TYR A 62 -16.43 -7.45 -9.38
C TYR A 62 -17.74 -8.05 -8.89
N VAL A 63 -17.72 -8.82 -7.80
CA VAL A 63 -18.93 -9.43 -7.23
C VAL A 63 -19.98 -8.36 -6.89
N LEU A 64 -19.57 -7.26 -6.26
CA LEU A 64 -20.45 -6.19 -5.82
C LEU A 64 -20.90 -5.26 -6.97
N THR A 65 -19.97 -4.85 -7.83
CA THR A 65 -20.19 -3.78 -8.81
C THR A 65 -20.52 -4.32 -10.21
N GLY A 66 -20.05 -5.51 -10.56
CA GLY A 66 -20.08 -6.03 -11.92
C GLY A 66 -18.93 -5.58 -12.80
N GLU A 67 -18.10 -4.66 -12.33
CA GLU A 67 -16.91 -4.23 -13.04
C GLU A 67 -15.72 -5.01 -12.53
N ARG A 68 -15.10 -5.80 -13.41
CA ARG A 68 -13.81 -6.40 -13.08
C ARG A 68 -12.83 -5.26 -12.95
N VAL A 69 -12.10 -5.22 -11.84
CA VAL A 69 -10.92 -4.36 -11.74
C VAL A 69 -9.84 -5.01 -12.61
N ARG A 70 -10.01 -4.91 -13.92
CA ARG A 70 -8.89 -5.00 -14.84
C ARG A 70 -8.27 -3.63 -14.76
N VAL A 71 -7.15 -3.51 -14.05
CA VAL A 71 -6.19 -2.50 -14.45
C VAL A 71 -5.83 -2.89 -15.86
N ALA A 72 -6.44 -2.21 -16.85
CA ALA A 72 -6.16 -2.46 -18.24
C ALA A 72 -4.70 -2.06 -18.44
N MET A 73 -3.83 -3.06 -18.42
CA MET A 73 -2.40 -2.83 -18.64
C MET A 73 -2.23 -2.53 -20.12
N THR A 74 -1.60 -1.40 -20.41
CA THR A 74 -1.04 -1.15 -21.73
C THR A 74 -0.05 -2.27 -22.09
N PRO A 75 0.19 -2.53 -23.38
CA PRO A 75 1.17 -3.53 -23.81
C PRO A 75 2.54 -3.35 -23.13
N ASP A 76 2.96 -2.10 -22.93
CA ASP A 76 4.23 -1.75 -22.29
C ASP A 76 4.25 -2.09 -20.80
N GLU A 77 3.16 -1.82 -20.06
CA GLU A 77 3.04 -2.22 -18.64
C GLU A 77 3.06 -3.75 -18.49
N ALA A 78 2.39 -4.47 -19.38
CA ALA A 78 2.37 -5.93 -19.38
C ALA A 78 3.78 -6.50 -19.68
N ALA A 79 4.47 -5.94 -20.67
CA ALA A 79 5.83 -6.30 -21.03
C ALA A 79 6.82 -6.01 -19.88
N PHE A 80 6.69 -4.84 -19.24
CA PHE A 80 7.50 -4.46 -18.09
C PHE A 80 7.32 -5.43 -16.92
N LEU A 81 6.08 -5.77 -16.57
CA LEU A 81 5.80 -6.71 -15.48
C LEU A 81 6.32 -8.12 -15.79
N ALA A 82 6.19 -8.58 -17.04
CA ALA A 82 6.73 -9.87 -17.49
C ALA A 82 8.26 -9.91 -17.37
N ALA A 83 8.94 -8.87 -17.88
CA ALA A 83 10.40 -8.75 -17.77
C ALA A 83 10.85 -8.70 -16.30
N TYR A 84 10.20 -7.87 -15.48
CA TYR A 84 10.52 -7.74 -14.06
C TYR A 84 10.38 -9.07 -13.29
N ARG A 85 9.34 -9.87 -13.59
CA ARG A 85 9.13 -11.18 -12.94
C ARG A 85 10.22 -12.19 -13.28
N ALA A 86 10.82 -12.10 -14.46
CA ALA A 86 11.90 -12.97 -14.92
C ALA A 86 13.28 -12.61 -14.32
N LEU A 87 13.43 -11.44 -13.69
CA LEU A 87 14.68 -11.01 -13.07
C LEU A 87 14.99 -11.75 -11.76
N ASP A 88 16.27 -11.87 -11.46
CA ASP A 88 16.79 -12.29 -10.16
C ASP A 88 16.64 -11.17 -9.11
N ALA A 89 17.03 -11.44 -7.86
CA ALA A 89 16.88 -10.48 -6.77
C ALA A 89 17.64 -9.16 -7.02
N ARG A 90 18.83 -9.25 -7.62
CA ARG A 90 19.64 -8.08 -7.97
C ARG A 90 19.00 -7.27 -9.08
N GLY A 91 18.50 -7.93 -10.13
CA GLY A 91 17.81 -7.28 -11.25
C GLY A 91 16.53 -6.59 -10.81
N LYS A 92 15.74 -7.21 -9.94
CA LYS A 92 14.54 -6.59 -9.35
C LYS A 92 14.88 -5.33 -8.57
N ALA A 93 15.92 -5.38 -7.72
CA ALA A 93 16.38 -4.23 -6.96
C ALA A 93 16.85 -3.09 -7.87
N ALA A 94 17.60 -3.41 -8.94
CA ALA A 94 18.05 -2.43 -9.92
C ALA A 94 16.88 -1.79 -10.69
N ALA A 95 15.90 -2.58 -11.13
CA ALA A 95 14.72 -2.11 -11.83
C ALA A 95 13.89 -1.15 -10.97
N ILE A 96 13.67 -1.48 -9.68
CA ILE A 96 12.98 -0.57 -8.74
C ILE A 96 13.77 0.73 -8.56
N GLY A 97 15.09 0.64 -8.37
CA GLY A 97 15.94 1.83 -8.20
C GLY A 97 15.93 2.75 -9.41
N ALA A 98 15.98 2.18 -10.62
CA ALA A 98 15.90 2.95 -11.86
C ALA A 98 14.56 3.67 -12.01
N VAL A 99 13.44 2.98 -11.79
CA VAL A 99 12.10 3.58 -11.87
C VAL A 99 11.91 4.67 -10.80
N ALA A 100 12.36 4.42 -9.57
CA ALA A 100 12.26 5.40 -8.48
C ALA A 100 13.11 6.64 -8.75
N GLY A 101 14.32 6.46 -9.28
CA GLY A 101 15.25 7.54 -9.62
C GLY A 101 14.79 8.39 -10.81
N LEU A 102 13.93 7.85 -11.68
CA LEU A 102 13.33 8.55 -12.81
C LEU A 102 11.97 9.18 -12.48
N SER A 103 11.45 9.00 -11.25
CA SER A 103 10.19 9.62 -10.86
C SER A 103 10.39 11.14 -10.75
N VAL A 104 9.79 11.87 -11.69
CA VAL A 104 9.72 13.33 -11.60
C VAL A 104 8.78 13.64 -10.44
N PRO A 105 9.19 14.45 -9.43
CA PRO A 105 8.27 14.85 -8.37
C PRO A 105 7.04 15.50 -9.01
N PRO A 106 5.81 15.21 -8.52
CA PRO A 106 4.62 15.82 -9.07
C PRO A 106 4.77 17.34 -9.00
N HIS A 107 4.65 17.98 -10.17
CA HIS A 107 4.73 19.42 -10.40
C HIS A 107 4.47 20.26 -9.14
N SER A 108 5.52 20.74 -8.49
CA SER A 108 5.43 21.86 -7.55
C SER A 108 5.24 23.13 -8.36
N GLY A 109 3.98 23.42 -8.68
CA GLY A 109 3.57 24.70 -9.25
C GLY A 109 3.66 25.81 -8.20
N GLY A 110 4.52 26.80 -8.48
CA GLY A 110 4.32 28.20 -8.11
C GLY A 110 4.97 28.72 -6.83
N ALA A 111 6.13 29.36 -6.96
CA ALA A 111 6.41 30.72 -6.47
C ALA A 111 7.81 31.12 -6.95
N GLY A 112 7.88 32.20 -7.74
CA GLY A 112 9.01 32.50 -8.61
C GLY A 112 10.31 32.86 -7.89
N HIS A 113 11.41 32.71 -8.63
CA HIS A 113 12.52 33.66 -8.67
C HIS A 113 13.26 33.44 -10.00
N GLN A 114 13.41 34.52 -10.78
CA GLN A 114 14.10 34.52 -12.07
C GLN A 114 15.53 34.02 -11.88
N SER A 115 15.86 32.87 -12.46
CA SER A 115 17.24 32.41 -12.52
C SER A 115 17.89 33.02 -13.76
N GLN A 116 18.53 34.17 -13.55
CA GLN A 116 19.42 34.79 -14.52
C GLN A 116 20.63 33.88 -14.74
N VAL A 117 20.81 33.40 -15.97
CA VAL A 117 21.98 32.62 -16.37
C VAL A 117 23.19 33.58 -16.44
N VAL A 118 24.13 33.45 -15.52
CA VAL A 118 25.46 34.08 -15.63
C VAL A 118 26.48 33.01 -15.97
N VAL A 119 26.89 33.00 -17.24
CA VAL A 119 28.07 32.27 -17.71
C VAL A 119 29.27 33.19 -17.54
N GLY A 120 30.25 32.78 -16.72
CA GLY A 120 31.59 33.38 -16.76
C GLY A 120 32.34 33.33 -15.43
N GLY A 121 33.55 32.76 -15.47
CA GLY A 121 34.63 33.12 -14.54
C GLY A 121 34.98 32.07 -13.50
N SER A 122 36.04 31.33 -13.80
CA SER A 122 36.69 30.35 -12.94
C SER A 122 37.22 30.95 -11.62
N TYR A 123 37.24 30.10 -10.59
CA TYR A 123 37.85 30.23 -9.25
C TYR A 123 37.06 31.01 -8.18
N ASN A 124 36.24 30.30 -7.41
CA ASN A 124 35.77 30.77 -6.10
C ASN A 124 36.42 29.94 -4.99
N VAL A 125 37.33 30.54 -4.22
CA VAL A 125 37.82 30.01 -2.94
C VAL A 125 36.90 30.55 -1.85
N GLN A 126 36.07 29.69 -1.26
CA GLN A 126 35.27 30.04 -0.10
C GLN A 126 36.06 29.79 1.18
N VAL A 127 36.58 30.85 1.79
CA VAL A 127 37.12 30.84 3.16
C VAL A 127 35.94 31.02 4.13
N GLY A 128 35.47 29.93 4.71
CA GLY A 128 34.46 29.96 5.77
C GLY A 128 35.08 30.42 7.09
N THR A 129 34.51 31.46 7.71
CA THR A 129 34.85 31.91 9.06
C THR A 129 34.57 30.82 10.10
N VAL A 130 35.62 30.44 10.84
CA VAL A 130 35.55 29.55 12.01
C VAL A 130 34.91 30.29 13.18
N ARG A 131 33.76 29.82 13.67
CA ARG A 131 33.26 30.18 15.01
C ARG A 131 33.67 29.10 16.01
N LYS A 132 34.76 29.38 16.73
CA LYS A 132 35.01 28.91 18.12
C LYS A 132 34.00 29.65 19.03
N GLN A 133 33.48 29.16 20.15
CA GLN A 133 33.90 28.10 21.06
C GLN A 133 32.70 27.59 21.88
N ASN A 134 32.88 26.35 22.33
CA ASN A 134 32.19 25.62 23.37
C ASN A 134 32.39 26.30 24.75
N GLU A 135 31.37 26.44 25.60
CA GLU A 135 31.55 26.44 27.05
C GLU A 135 30.28 26.00 27.82
N SER A 136 30.41 24.78 28.33
CA SER A 136 29.72 24.08 29.40
C SER A 136 29.22 24.90 30.59
N ARG A 137 28.01 24.58 31.11
CA ARG A 137 27.67 24.73 32.55
C ARG A 137 26.33 24.08 32.95
N VAL A 138 26.37 22.87 33.52
CA VAL A 138 25.46 22.33 34.55
C VAL A 138 26.27 21.28 35.34
N PRO A 139 26.13 21.01 36.66
CA PRO A 139 25.12 21.47 37.65
C PRO A 139 25.71 22.07 38.96
N LYS A 140 24.88 22.72 39.78
CA LYS A 140 25.12 22.82 41.23
C LYS A 140 24.17 21.89 41.99
N LYS A 141 24.76 21.07 42.85
CA LYS A 141 24.13 20.16 43.80
C LYS A 141 23.52 20.91 44.99
N GLU A 142 22.59 20.20 45.64
CA GLU A 142 22.43 20.07 47.10
C GLU A 142 21.55 21.05 47.86
N ASN A 143 20.40 20.55 48.36
CA ASN A 143 20.18 20.33 49.82
C ASN A 143 18.83 19.62 50.02
N ARG A 144 18.84 18.38 50.55
CA ARG A 144 18.78 17.98 51.98
C ARG A 144 17.36 17.99 52.58
N ARG A 145 16.92 16.75 52.87
CA ARG A 145 16.29 16.26 54.11
C ARG A 145 14.90 16.80 54.49
N ALA A 146 13.95 15.88 54.58
CA ALA A 146 13.21 15.47 55.80
C ALA A 146 12.04 14.56 55.33
N GLN A 147 11.94 13.29 55.78
CA GLN A 147 11.19 12.87 56.98
C GLN A 147 9.69 13.21 56.83
N GLN A 148 8.72 12.28 56.82
CA GLN A 148 8.39 11.16 57.72
C GLN A 148 7.31 10.31 56.99
N ARG A 149 7.21 8.98 57.16
CA ARG A 149 6.40 8.28 58.20
C ARG A 149 5.02 8.94 58.37
N GLU A 150 3.88 8.32 58.10
CA GLU A 150 3.27 7.19 58.80
C GLU A 150 1.96 6.85 58.04
N ASP A 151 1.70 5.56 57.82
CA ASP A 151 0.61 4.77 58.44
C ASP A 151 -0.82 5.29 58.16
N LYS A 152 -1.62 4.53 57.41
CA LYS A 152 -2.50 3.46 57.91
C LYS A 152 -3.53 3.05 56.87
#